data_AF-F7A6K2-F1
#
_entry.id   AF-F7A6K2-F1
#
_cell.length_a   1.000
_cell.length_b   1.000
_cell.length_c   1.000
_cell.angle_alpha   90.00
_cell.angle_beta   90.00
_cell.angle_gamma   90.00
#
_symmetry.space_group_name_H-M   'P 1'
#
loop_
_entity.id
_entity.type
_entity.pdbx_description
1 polymer ?
#
loop_
_entity_poly.entity_id
_entity_poly.type
_entity_poly.pdbx_seq_one_letter_code
_entity_poly.pdbx_strand_id
1 'polypeptide(L)'
;ADCPAVLESQDMGTGICYRCGSTEHEMSKCRANVDPALGEFPFAKCFVCGEMGHLSRSCPDNTKGVYADDRIITVGRWAKGMSADYEDVLDVPKLQKPKTKVPKVVNF
;
A
#
# COMPACT_ATOMS: atom_id res chain seq x y z
N ALA A 1 26.36 -18.92 -17.37
CA ALA A 1 25.89 -19.27 -16.02
C ALA A 1 24.38 -19.16 -16.06
N ASP A 2 23.72 -20.30 -16.24
CA ASP A 2 22.27 -20.40 -16.28
C ASP A 2 21.71 -20.14 -14.89
N CYS A 3 21.04 -19.00 -14.75
CA CYS A 3 20.29 -18.68 -13.54
C CYS A 3 19.03 -19.56 -13.54
N PRO A 4 18.86 -20.50 -12.60
CA PRO A 4 17.64 -21.29 -12.53
C PRO A 4 16.49 -20.34 -12.18
N ALA A 5 15.57 -20.18 -13.14
CA ALA A 5 14.35 -19.43 -12.97
C ALA A 5 13.69 -19.85 -11.65
N VAL A 6 13.47 -18.87 -10.78
CA VAL A 6 12.74 -19.03 -9.53
C VAL A 6 11.43 -19.71 -9.87
N LEU A 7 11.32 -20.93 -9.38
CA LEU A 7 10.20 -21.85 -9.48
C LEU A 7 8.89 -21.07 -9.30
N GLU A 8 8.11 -21.04 -10.38
CA GLU A 8 6.65 -20.86 -10.45
C GLU A 8 5.99 -20.53 -9.10
N SER A 9 6.09 -19.27 -8.68
CA SER A 9 5.21 -18.72 -7.65
C SER A 9 3.84 -18.56 -8.28
N GLN A 10 3.11 -19.67 -8.34
CA GLN A 10 1.73 -19.83 -8.81
C GLN A 10 0.94 -18.54 -8.66
N ASP A 11 0.77 -17.82 -9.77
CA ASP A 11 -0.29 -16.86 -10.08
C ASP A 11 -1.19 -16.48 -8.87
N MET A 12 -0.63 -15.80 -7.87
CA MET A 12 -1.37 -15.41 -6.66
C MET A 12 -2.15 -14.12 -6.96
N GLY A 13 -3.03 -14.16 -7.96
CA GLY A 13 -3.95 -13.06 -8.28
C GLY A 13 -3.27 -11.72 -8.54
N THR A 14 -1.99 -11.70 -8.93
CA THR A 14 -1.26 -10.48 -9.21
C THR A 14 -1.70 -9.93 -10.56
N GLY A 15 -2.73 -9.10 -10.56
CA GLY A 15 -3.30 -8.52 -11.78
C GLY A 15 -4.82 -8.63 -11.89
N ILE A 16 -5.50 -9.24 -10.90
CA ILE A 16 -6.96 -9.18 -10.82
C ILE A 16 -7.41 -7.98 -9.97
N CYS A 17 -8.54 -7.38 -10.36
CA CYS A 17 -9.26 -6.43 -9.56
C CYS A 17 -9.94 -7.17 -8.40
N TYR A 18 -9.41 -7.04 -7.19
CA TYR A 18 -9.98 -7.64 -5.97
C TYR A 18 -11.44 -7.23 -5.63
N ARG A 19 -12.04 -6.25 -6.34
CA ARG A 19 -13.46 -5.88 -6.19
C ARG A 19 -14.37 -6.74 -7.06
N CYS A 20 -13.98 -7.04 -8.29
CA CYS A 20 -14.85 -7.71 -9.27
C CYS A 20 -14.25 -8.97 -9.93
N GLY A 21 -12.98 -9.28 -9.67
CA GLY A 21 -12.25 -10.41 -10.23
C GLY A 21 -11.73 -10.21 -11.66
N SER A 22 -11.98 -9.07 -12.31
CA SER A 22 -11.50 -8.80 -13.68
C SER A 22 -10.00 -8.52 -13.73
N THR A 23 -9.30 -9.00 -14.76
CA THR A 23 -7.90 -8.67 -15.04
C THR A 23 -7.72 -7.43 -15.94
N GLU A 24 -8.82 -6.83 -16.41
CA GLU A 24 -8.78 -5.75 -17.40
C GLU A 24 -8.40 -4.40 -16.78
N HIS A 25 -8.64 -4.24 -15.48
CA HIS A 25 -8.45 -2.97 -14.79
C HIS A 25 -7.93 -3.15 -13.37
N GLU A 26 -7.31 -2.08 -12.87
CA GLU A 26 -6.94 -1.97 -11.47
C GLU A 26 -8.15 -1.62 -10.59
N MET A 27 -8.08 -2.00 -9.32
CA MET A 27 -9.02 -1.63 -8.25
C MET A 27 -9.56 -0.20 -8.37
N SER A 28 -8.68 0.78 -8.59
CA SER A 28 -9.00 2.21 -8.66
C SER A 28 -9.93 2.57 -9.82
N LYS A 29 -9.90 1.81 -10.92
CA LYS A 29 -10.73 2.03 -12.12
C LYS A 29 -11.93 1.07 -12.20
N CYS A 30 -12.15 0.27 -11.17
CA CYS A 30 -13.27 -0.65 -11.12
C CYS A 30 -14.61 0.09 -11.10
N ARG A 31 -15.44 -0.18 -12.11
CA ARG A 31 -16.81 0.35 -12.24
C ARG A 31 -17.90 -0.65 -11.88
N ALA A 32 -17.52 -1.87 -11.50
CA ALA A 32 -18.47 -2.89 -11.07
C ALA A 32 -19.14 -2.48 -9.75
N ASN A 33 -20.46 -2.61 -9.68
CA ASN A 33 -21.20 -2.56 -8.43
C ASN A 33 -21.13 -3.94 -7.80
N VAL A 34 -20.38 -4.07 -6.72
CA VAL A 34 -20.21 -5.32 -5.99
C VAL A 34 -21.22 -5.33 -4.86
N ASP A 35 -21.90 -6.45 -4.66
CA ASP A 35 -22.86 -6.58 -3.57
C ASP A 35 -22.18 -6.37 -2.21
N PRO A 36 -22.67 -5.44 -1.36
CA PRO A 36 -22.07 -5.15 -0.07
C PRO A 36 -22.12 -6.33 0.90
N ALA A 37 -22.96 -7.34 0.63
CA ALA A 37 -23.04 -8.56 1.40
C ALA A 37 -21.77 -9.43 1.31
N LEU A 38 -21.00 -9.30 0.23
CA LEU A 38 -19.76 -10.06 -0.01
C LEU A 38 -18.51 -9.42 0.60
N GLY A 39 -18.65 -8.26 1.23
CA GLY A 39 -17.55 -7.49 1.79
C GLY A 39 -16.87 -6.55 0.78
N GLU A 40 -15.95 -5.73 1.25
CA GLU A 40 -15.34 -4.66 0.45
C GLU A 40 -14.41 -5.20 -0.66
N PHE A 41 -13.76 -6.35 -0.42
CA PHE A 41 -12.80 -6.97 -1.35
C PHE A 41 -12.97 -8.51 -1.42
N PRO A 42 -14.05 -9.01 -2.04
CA PRO A 42 -14.35 -10.44 -2.04
C PRO A 42 -13.29 -11.30 -2.74
N PHE A 43 -12.60 -10.73 -3.74
CA PHE A 43 -11.56 -11.44 -4.50
C PHE A 43 -10.15 -11.16 -3.98
N ALA A 44 -9.99 -10.36 -2.91
CA ALA A 44 -8.68 -10.14 -2.30
C ALA A 44 -8.31 -11.36 -1.47
N LYS A 45 -7.11 -11.89 -1.70
CA LYS A 45 -6.49 -12.89 -0.82
C LYS A 45 -5.51 -12.18 0.11
N CYS A 46 -5.68 -12.38 1.41
CA CYS A 46 -4.78 -11.84 2.41
C CYS A 46 -3.42 -12.52 2.34
N PHE A 47 -2.35 -11.75 2.29
CA PHE A 47 -0.98 -12.29 2.26
C PHE A 47 -0.48 -12.72 3.64
N VAL A 48 -1.22 -12.38 4.71
CA VAL A 48 -0.86 -12.71 6.10
C VAL A 48 -1.51 -14.03 6.52
N CYS A 49 -2.84 -14.15 6.45
CA CYS A 49 -3.56 -15.36 6.85
C CYS A 49 -3.91 -16.29 5.67
N GLY A 50 -3.79 -15.82 4.42
CA GLY A 50 -4.13 -16.61 3.24
C GLY A 50 -5.63 -16.66 2.91
N GLU A 51 -6.50 -16.11 3.76
CA GLU A 51 -7.95 -16.10 3.57
C GLU A 51 -8.39 -15.03 2.57
N MET A 52 -9.55 -15.23 1.95
CA MET A 52 -10.15 -14.28 1.01
C MET A 52 -11.12 -13.31 1.71
N GLY A 53 -11.42 -12.20 1.06
CA GLY A 53 -12.40 -11.21 1.52
C GLY A 53 -11.79 -9.95 2.16
N HIS A 54 -10.47 -9.93 2.36
CA HIS A 54 -9.77 -8.76 2.91
C HIS A 54 -8.32 -8.66 2.42
N LEU A 55 -7.75 -7.47 2.57
CA LEU A 55 -6.34 -7.19 2.29
C LEU A 55 -5.53 -7.34 3.59
N SER A 56 -4.21 -7.58 3.49
CA SER A 56 -3.32 -7.70 4.66
C SER A 56 -3.41 -6.55 5.66
N ARG A 57 -3.77 -5.33 5.19
CA ARG A 57 -4.01 -4.15 6.03
C ARG A 57 -5.21 -4.23 6.96
N SER A 58 -6.19 -5.03 6.58
CA SER A 58 -7.46 -5.23 7.29
C SER A 58 -7.52 -6.62 7.92
N CYS A 59 -6.40 -7.35 7.93
CA CYS A 59 -6.34 -8.70 8.48
C CYS A 59 -6.33 -8.62 10.01
N PRO A 60 -7.24 -9.33 10.71
CA PRO A 60 -7.30 -9.34 12.17
C PRO A 60 -6.04 -9.93 12.80
N ASP A 61 -5.37 -10.86 12.11
CA ASP A 61 -4.15 -11.52 12.57
C ASP A 61 -2.88 -10.70 12.30
N ASN A 62 -2.97 -9.58 11.55
CA ASN A 62 -1.83 -8.73 11.24
C ASN A 62 -1.49 -7.74 12.38
N THR A 63 -1.35 -8.27 13.59
CA THR A 63 -0.99 -7.50 14.80
C THR A 63 0.41 -6.89 14.74
N LYS A 64 1.28 -7.43 13.88
CA LYS A 64 2.69 -7.03 13.75
C LYS A 64 2.97 -6.12 12.56
N GLY A 65 1.95 -5.78 11.75
CA GLY A 65 2.12 -4.98 10.54
C GLY A 65 3.12 -5.60 9.55
N VAL A 66 3.15 -6.94 9.48
CA VAL A 66 4.04 -7.67 8.60
C VAL A 66 3.42 -7.64 7.21
N TYR A 67 3.99 -6.82 6.35
CA TYR A 67 3.73 -6.89 4.92
C TYR A 67 4.90 -7.63 4.30
N ALA A 68 4.61 -8.45 3.29
CA ALA A 68 5.64 -8.98 2.40
C ALA A 68 6.14 -7.80 1.55
N ASP A 69 6.91 -6.90 2.17
CA ASP A 69 7.64 -5.89 1.45
C ASP A 69 8.81 -6.61 0.78
N ASP A 70 8.78 -6.68 -0.54
CA ASP A 70 9.90 -6.95 -1.44
C ASP A 70 11.03 -5.89 -1.36
N ARG A 71 11.17 -5.23 -0.21
CA ARG A 71 12.23 -4.29 0.15
C ARG A 71 12.78 -4.49 1.56
N ILE A 72 12.85 -5.73 2.03
CA ILE A 72 13.75 -6.07 3.14
C ILE A 72 15.21 -6.12 2.65
N ILE A 73 15.72 -5.02 2.08
CA ILE A 73 17.08 -4.62 2.44
C ILE A 73 16.93 -3.99 3.81
N THR A 74 17.16 -4.78 4.86
CA THR A 74 17.43 -4.25 6.19
C THR A 74 18.61 -3.29 6.06
N VAL A 75 18.32 -2.02 5.78
CA VAL A 75 19.34 -1.00 5.92
C VAL A 75 19.56 -0.90 7.41
N GLY A 76 20.64 -1.52 7.87
CA GLY A 76 21.12 -1.36 9.23
C GLY A 76 21.05 0.12 9.58
N ARG A 77 20.27 0.41 10.63
CA ARG A 77 20.15 1.71 11.32
C ARG A 77 20.97 2.83 10.66
N TRP A 78 20.36 3.59 9.74
CA TRP A 78 20.98 4.76 9.13
C TRP A 78 21.53 5.70 10.21
N ALA A 79 22.85 5.81 10.29
CA ALA A 79 23.50 6.86 11.05
C ALA A 79 23.21 8.22 10.36
N LYS A 80 23.10 9.28 11.16
CA LYS A 80 22.86 10.65 10.69
C LYS A 80 23.95 11.06 9.68
N GLY A 81 23.61 11.12 8.39
CA GLY A 81 24.46 11.75 7.36
C GLY A 81 25.00 10.85 6.24
N MET A 82 24.38 9.71 5.95
CA MET A 82 24.75 8.88 4.80
C MET A 82 23.62 8.92 3.75
N SER A 83 23.76 9.77 2.74
CA SER A 83 22.98 9.75 1.50
C SER A 83 23.93 9.58 0.32
N ALA A 84 23.50 8.81 -0.69
CA ALA A 84 24.31 8.46 -1.88
C ALA A 84 23.99 9.32 -3.12
N ASP A 85 23.19 10.38 -3.00
CA ASP A 85 22.80 11.22 -4.13
C ASP A 85 23.39 12.63 -3.95
N TYR A 86 24.55 12.84 -4.58
CA TYR A 86 25.27 14.10 -4.74
C TYR A 86 24.90 14.69 -6.12
N GLU A 87 24.14 15.79 -6.13
CA GLU A 87 24.34 17.04 -6.90
C GLU A 87 23.02 17.80 -7.13
N ASP A 88 23.05 19.07 -6.71
CA ASP A 88 22.30 20.24 -7.20
C ASP A 88 20.83 20.08 -7.66
N VAL A 89 19.90 20.17 -6.72
CA VAL A 89 18.60 20.80 -6.98
C VAL A 89 18.55 22.08 -6.16
N LEU A 90 18.80 23.20 -6.85
CA LEU A 90 18.74 24.56 -6.30
C LEU A 90 17.48 24.74 -5.45
N ASP A 91 17.73 25.25 -4.24
CA ASP A 91 16.78 25.47 -3.15
C ASP A 91 15.47 26.12 -3.64
N VAL A 92 14.40 25.33 -3.72
CA VAL A 92 13.05 25.85 -3.85
C VAL A 92 12.54 26.11 -2.42
N PRO A 93 12.34 27.38 -2.00
CA PRO A 93 11.92 27.68 -0.65
C PRO A 93 10.55 27.07 -0.37
N LYS A 94 10.48 26.24 0.68
CA LYS A 94 9.25 25.64 1.22
C LYS A 94 8.22 26.72 1.54
N LEU A 95 7.15 26.78 0.74
CA LEU A 95 5.97 27.60 1.03
C LEU A 95 5.28 27.07 2.29
N GLN A 96 5.41 27.81 3.39
CA GLN A 96 4.76 27.50 4.66
C GLN A 96 3.24 27.73 4.51
N LYS A 97 2.45 26.67 4.68
CA LYS A 97 0.98 26.78 4.67
C LYS A 97 0.52 27.56 5.91
N PRO A 98 -0.28 28.64 5.76
CA PRO A 98 -0.75 29.42 6.89
C PRO A 98 -1.80 28.65 7.71
N LYS A 99 -1.63 28.63 9.03
CA LYS A 99 -2.59 28.03 9.97
C LYS A 99 -3.76 28.99 10.21
N THR A 100 -4.92 28.71 9.62
CA THR A 100 -6.17 29.45 9.87
C THR A 100 -6.64 29.20 11.30
N LYS A 101 -6.72 30.24 12.13
CA LYS A 101 -7.32 30.18 13.46
C LYS A 101 -8.84 30.27 13.34
N VAL A 102 -9.55 29.30 13.89
CA VAL A 102 -11.02 29.31 13.97
C VAL A 102 -11.45 30.28 15.08
N PRO A 103 -12.32 31.27 14.81
CA PRO A 103 -12.85 32.14 15.86
C PRO A 103 -13.84 31.39 16.75
N LYS A 104 -13.76 31.62 18.06
CA LYS A 104 -14.75 31.13 19.03
C LYS A 104 -15.95 32.08 19.03
N VAL A 105 -17.11 31.57 18.65
CA VAL A 105 -18.41 32.22 18.90
C VAL A 105 -18.74 32.04 20.38
N VAL A 106 -19.15 33.12 21.04
CA VAL A 106 -19.76 33.10 22.36
C VAL A 106 -21.18 33.62 22.20
N ASN A 107 -22.15 32.89 22.73
CA ASN A 107 -23.56 33.22 22.73
C ASN A 107 -23.90 33.87 24.09
N PHE A 108 -24.70 34.93 24.06
CA PHE A 108 -25.24 35.60 25.25
C PHE A 108 -26.48 34.89 25.77
#